data_AF-A0A5D3D3A3-F1
#
_entry.id   AF-A0A5D3D3A3-F1
#
_cell.length_a   1.000
_cell.length_b   1.000
_cell.length_c   1.000
_cell.angle_alpha   90.00
_cell.angle_beta   90.00
_cell.angle_gamma   90.00
#
_symmetry.space_group_name_H-M   'P 1'
#
loop_
_entity.id
_entity.type
_entity.pdbx_description
1 polymer ?
#
loop_
_entity_poly.entity_id
_entity_poly.type
_entity_poly.pdbx_seq_one_letter_code
_entity_poly.pdbx_strand_id
1 'polypeptide(L)'
;MEPIDGLTSTNYKAGSVSSLQMAISSVFSRWDGLQMAIENQWGGRDSHQKSLNLVSDVFSWFSYSKPPLYVEDLENLLHETLLLSFNTEIEDGSIEQVAEQLMMIYEENLVGSR
;
A
#
# COMPACT_ATOMS: atom_id res chain seq x y z
N MET A 1 44.88 6.37 18.55
CA MET A 1 43.61 5.67 18.31
C MET A 1 42.60 6.77 18.04
N GLU A 2 42.46 7.12 16.77
CA GLU A 2 41.57 8.18 16.30
C GLU A 2 40.17 7.62 15.99
N PRO A 3 39.12 8.46 16.08
CA PRO A 3 37.72 8.03 16.13
C PRO A 3 37.18 7.59 14.77
N ILE A 4 36.30 6.59 14.79
CA ILE A 4 35.57 6.11 13.62
C ILE A 4 34.58 7.16 13.11
N ASP A 5 34.79 7.55 11.86
CA ASP A 5 34.02 8.49 11.07
C ASP A 5 32.51 8.20 11.02
N GLY A 6 31.76 9.29 10.91
CA GLY A 6 30.32 9.29 10.84
C GLY A 6 29.74 8.58 9.62
N LEU A 7 28.58 7.96 9.85
CA LEU A 7 27.55 7.84 8.83
C LEU A 7 26.47 8.89 9.13
N THR A 8 26.73 10.11 8.68
CA THR A 8 25.67 11.06 8.36
C THR A 8 24.94 10.59 7.11
N SER A 9 23.62 10.76 7.14
CA SER A 9 22.76 10.99 5.98
C SER A 9 22.49 9.80 5.06
N THR A 10 21.48 9.00 5.43
CA THR A 10 20.64 8.39 4.38
C THR A 10 19.77 9.47 3.77
N ASN A 11 20.35 10.15 2.78
CA ASN A 11 19.67 11.01 1.84
C ASN A 11 18.73 10.16 0.97
N TYR A 12 17.49 9.93 1.42
CA TYR A 12 16.45 9.33 0.59
C TYR A 12 15.82 10.39 -0.32
N LYS A 13 16.55 10.80 -1.36
CA LYS A 13 15.97 11.53 -2.49
C LYS A 13 16.40 10.87 -3.80
N ALA A 14 15.70 9.80 -4.15
CA ALA A 14 15.63 9.26 -5.51
C ALA A 14 14.21 8.71 -5.75
N GLY A 15 13.30 9.59 -6.18
CA GLY A 15 12.01 9.22 -6.79
C GLY A 15 10.81 9.17 -5.83
N SER A 16 10.09 10.29 -5.69
CA SER A 16 8.83 10.38 -4.91
C SER A 16 7.76 9.38 -5.39
N VAL A 17 7.67 9.14 -6.72
CA VAL A 17 6.76 8.15 -7.33
C VAL A 17 7.14 6.70 -6.99
N SER A 18 8.42 6.34 -7.12
CA SER A 18 8.91 5.01 -6.76
C SER A 18 8.83 4.76 -5.25
N SER A 19 8.84 5.82 -4.43
CA SER A 19 8.76 5.68 -2.97
C SER A 19 7.35 5.32 -2.50
N LEU A 20 6.30 6.00 -3.02
CA LEU A 20 4.92 5.72 -2.63
C LEU A 20 4.47 4.33 -3.07
N GLN A 21 4.72 3.94 -4.32
CA GLN A 21 4.33 2.62 -4.82
C GLN A 21 5.03 1.47 -4.06
N MET A 22 6.31 1.66 -3.69
CA MET A 22 7.05 0.71 -2.85
C MET A 22 6.48 0.65 -1.43
N ALA A 23 6.05 1.79 -0.87
CA ALA A 23 5.43 1.82 0.45
C ALA A 23 4.07 1.10 0.45
N ILE A 24 3.22 1.33 -0.56
CA ILE A 24 1.95 0.62 -0.75
C ILE A 24 2.20 -0.90 -0.83
N SER A 25 3.15 -1.32 -1.67
CA SER A 25 3.55 -2.74 -1.78
C SER A 25 4.04 -3.30 -0.43
N SER A 26 4.77 -2.51 0.36
CA SER A 26 5.22 -2.92 1.69
C SER A 26 4.07 -3.09 2.67
N VAL A 27 2.99 -2.31 2.58
CA VAL A 27 1.79 -2.50 3.44
C VAL A 27 1.09 -3.79 3.05
N PHE A 28 0.83 -4.01 1.76
CA PHE A 28 0.15 -5.21 1.28
C PHE A 28 0.91 -6.51 1.53
N SER A 29 2.24 -6.49 1.49
CA SER A 29 3.05 -7.66 1.85
C SER A 29 2.96 -8.06 3.33
N ARG A 30 2.49 -7.15 4.21
CA ARG A 30 2.30 -7.38 5.64
C ARG A 30 0.84 -7.57 6.03
N TRP A 31 -0.07 -7.50 5.06
CA TRP A 31 -1.49 -7.70 5.31
C TRP A 31 -1.83 -9.18 5.25
N ASP A 32 -1.97 -9.81 6.41
CA ASP A 32 -2.16 -11.26 6.54
C ASP A 32 -3.33 -11.80 5.73
N GLY A 33 -4.48 -11.10 5.72
CA GLY A 33 -5.65 -11.52 4.95
C GLY A 33 -5.40 -11.54 3.44
N LEU A 34 -4.65 -10.56 2.92
CA LEU A 34 -4.26 -10.53 1.50
C LEU A 34 -3.21 -11.61 1.19
N GLN A 35 -2.21 -11.81 2.06
CA GLN A 35 -1.22 -12.87 1.89
C GLN A 35 -1.88 -14.25 1.86
N MET A 36 -2.82 -14.50 2.77
CA MET A 36 -3.60 -15.73 2.79
C MET A 36 -4.39 -15.92 1.49
N ALA A 37 -5.00 -14.87 0.95
CA ALA A 37 -5.71 -14.94 -0.33
C ALA A 37 -4.78 -15.25 -1.52
N ILE A 38 -3.55 -14.72 -1.52
CA ILE A 38 -2.54 -14.99 -2.54
C ILE A 38 -2.03 -16.42 -2.44
N GLU A 39 -1.61 -16.86 -1.26
CA GLU A 39 -1.05 -18.19 -1.00
C GLU A 39 -2.05 -19.30 -1.34
N ASN A 40 -3.32 -19.11 -0.99
CA ASN A 40 -4.37 -20.08 -1.26
C ASN A 40 -4.99 -19.93 -2.66
N GLN A 41 -4.49 -19.01 -3.49
CA GLN A 41 -5.00 -18.75 -4.85
C GLN A 41 -6.52 -18.49 -4.88
N TRP A 42 -7.05 -17.77 -3.89
CA TRP A 42 -8.50 -17.48 -3.83
C TRP A 42 -8.97 -16.65 -5.03
N GLY A 43 -8.09 -15.78 -5.56
CA GLY A 43 -8.28 -15.10 -6.83
C GLY A 43 -7.88 -15.89 -8.06
N GLY A 44 -7.53 -17.18 -7.94
CA GLY A 44 -6.97 -17.99 -9.03
C GLY A 44 -5.45 -17.97 -9.10
N ARG A 45 -4.89 -18.62 -10.13
CA ARG A 45 -3.42 -18.79 -10.29
C ARG A 45 -2.67 -17.48 -10.48
N ASP A 46 -3.37 -16.43 -10.88
CA ASP A 46 -2.87 -15.08 -11.09
C ASP A 46 -3.03 -14.19 -9.85
N SER A 47 -3.37 -14.72 -8.67
CA SER A 47 -3.54 -13.94 -7.42
C SER A 47 -2.33 -13.06 -7.09
N HIS A 48 -1.11 -13.54 -7.35
CA HIS A 48 0.09 -12.72 -7.20
C HIS A 48 0.08 -11.51 -8.15
N GLN A 49 -0.27 -11.71 -9.43
CA GLN A 49 -0.37 -10.61 -10.39
C GLN A 49 -1.50 -9.63 -9.99
N LYS A 50 -2.63 -10.13 -9.49
CA LYS A 50 -3.71 -9.31 -8.96
C LYS A 50 -3.26 -8.44 -7.78
N SER A 51 -2.36 -8.94 -6.93
CA SER A 51 -1.80 -8.13 -5.84
C SER A 51 -0.96 -6.96 -6.34
N LEU A 52 -0.20 -7.16 -7.42
CA LEU A 52 0.58 -6.09 -8.06
C LEU A 52 -0.32 -5.08 -8.77
N ASN A 53 -1.44 -5.55 -9.33
CA ASN A 53 -2.46 -4.67 -9.90
C ASN A 53 -3.09 -3.82 -8.80
N LEU A 54 -3.44 -4.40 -7.65
CA LEU A 54 -3.98 -3.68 -6.51
C LEU A 54 -3.03 -2.57 -6.00
N VAL A 55 -1.70 -2.82 -5.96
CA VAL A 55 -0.71 -1.77 -5.69
C VAL A 55 -0.84 -0.61 -6.67
N SER A 56 -0.98 -0.92 -7.96
CA SER A 56 -1.10 0.08 -9.03
C SER A 56 -2.44 0.84 -8.97
N ASP A 57 -3.52 0.16 -8.60
CA ASP A 57 -4.86 0.71 -8.48
C ASP A 57 -4.92 1.71 -7.32
N VAL A 58 -4.38 1.35 -6.14
CA VAL A 58 -4.30 2.26 -4.99
C VAL A 58 -3.37 3.44 -5.29
N PHE A 59 -2.22 3.21 -5.92
CA PHE A 59 -1.33 4.30 -6.34
C PHE A 59 -2.04 5.27 -7.31
N SER A 60 -2.80 4.73 -8.26
CA SER A 60 -3.57 5.53 -9.23
C SER A 60 -4.69 6.30 -8.53
N TRP A 61 -5.37 5.69 -7.57
CA TRP A 61 -6.37 6.36 -6.74
C TRP A 61 -5.76 7.57 -6.02
N PHE A 62 -4.62 7.39 -5.34
CA PHE A 62 -3.91 8.51 -4.71
C PHE A 62 -3.45 9.61 -5.68
N SER A 63 -3.14 9.25 -6.92
CA SER A 63 -2.59 10.16 -7.93
C SER A 63 -3.65 10.96 -8.68
N TYR A 64 -4.83 10.38 -8.89
CA TYR A 64 -5.87 10.93 -9.77
C TYR A 64 -7.17 11.31 -9.05
N SER A 65 -7.38 10.86 -7.81
CA SER A 65 -8.55 11.27 -7.01
C SER A 65 -8.47 12.75 -6.63
N LYS A 66 -9.64 13.39 -6.58
CA LYS A 66 -9.74 14.80 -6.22
C LYS A 66 -9.77 14.94 -4.70
N PRO A 67 -8.91 15.76 -4.09
CA PRO A 67 -8.95 15.98 -2.65
C PRO A 67 -10.26 16.70 -2.22
N PRO A 68 -10.72 16.51 -0.96
CA PRO A 68 -10.09 15.66 0.06
C PRO A 68 -10.27 14.17 -0.23
N LEU A 69 -9.24 13.38 0.09
CA LEU A 69 -9.30 11.92 0.05
C LEU A 69 -9.88 11.43 1.37
N TYR A 70 -10.85 10.51 1.33
CA TYR A 70 -11.48 9.93 2.51
C TYR A 70 -11.00 8.49 2.69
N VAL A 71 -10.80 8.08 3.94
CA VAL A 71 -10.34 6.72 4.26
C VAL A 71 -11.40 5.70 3.88
N GLU A 72 -12.68 6.05 4.02
CA GLU A 72 -13.84 5.22 3.69
C GLU A 72 -13.90 4.89 2.18
N ASP A 73 -13.47 5.81 1.32
CA ASP A 73 -13.39 5.58 -0.13
C ASP A 73 -12.28 4.57 -0.46
N LEU A 74 -11.15 4.63 0.25
CA LEU A 74 -10.05 3.68 0.09
C LEU A 74 -10.41 2.31 0.66
N GLU A 75 -11.08 2.27 1.81
CA GLU A 75 -11.59 1.05 2.43
C GLU A 75 -12.54 0.33 1.47
N ASN A 76 -13.49 1.06 0.86
CA ASN A 76 -14.40 0.51 -0.14
C ASN A 76 -13.64 -0.05 -1.36
N LEU A 77 -12.63 0.66 -1.87
CA LEU A 77 -11.79 0.17 -2.98
C LEU A 77 -11.09 -1.16 -2.62
N LEU A 78 -10.54 -1.26 -1.41
CA LEU A 78 -9.87 -2.47 -0.93
C LEU A 78 -10.87 -3.62 -0.78
N HIS A 79 -12.02 -3.35 -0.15
CA HIS A 79 -13.09 -4.33 0.05
C HIS A 79 -13.62 -4.87 -1.28
N GLU A 80 -13.99 -3.99 -2.23
CA GLU A 80 -14.46 -4.40 -3.56
C GLU A 80 -13.39 -5.21 -4.29
N THR A 81 -12.12 -4.83 -4.20
CA THR A 81 -11.04 -5.57 -4.86
C THR A 81 -10.85 -6.96 -4.27
N LEU A 82 -10.89 -7.10 -2.94
CA LEU A 82 -10.82 -8.40 -2.28
C LEU A 82 -11.98 -9.30 -2.68
N LEU A 83 -13.20 -8.75 -2.71
CA LEU A 83 -14.39 -9.49 -3.09
C LEU A 83 -14.35 -9.92 -4.57
N LEU A 84 -14.09 -8.99 -5.48
CA LEU A 84 -14.20 -9.21 -6.93
C LEU A 84 -12.97 -9.91 -7.54
N SER A 85 -11.76 -9.58 -7.05
CA SER A 85 -10.51 -10.10 -7.63
C SER A 85 -9.97 -11.30 -6.87
N PHE A 86 -10.11 -11.33 -5.55
CA PHE A 86 -9.57 -12.39 -4.70
C PHE A 86 -10.64 -13.36 -4.19
N ASN A 87 -11.93 -13.13 -4.49
CA ASN A 87 -13.04 -13.95 -4.02
C ASN A 87 -13.00 -14.15 -2.49
N THR A 88 -12.66 -13.08 -1.76
CA THR A 88 -12.54 -13.10 -0.32
C THR A 88 -13.26 -11.92 0.31
N GLU A 89 -13.85 -12.17 1.46
CA GLU A 89 -14.42 -11.16 2.34
C GLU A 89 -13.61 -11.20 3.64
N ILE A 90 -13.15 -10.04 4.10
CA ILE A 90 -12.32 -9.90 5.29
C ILE A 90 -13.10 -9.03 6.28
N GLU A 91 -13.55 -9.62 7.38
CA GLU A 91 -14.40 -8.95 8.39
C GLU A 91 -13.71 -8.82 9.76
N ASP A 92 -12.38 -8.91 9.79
CA ASP A 92 -11.58 -8.81 11.02
C ASP A 92 -11.18 -7.36 11.39
N GLY A 93 -11.65 -6.38 10.61
CA GLY A 93 -11.30 -4.96 10.75
C GLY A 93 -9.95 -4.58 10.14
N SER A 94 -9.22 -5.52 9.52
CA SER A 94 -7.91 -5.23 8.92
C SER A 94 -7.99 -4.37 7.66
N ILE A 95 -9.11 -4.38 6.93
CA ILE A 95 -9.31 -3.50 5.75
C ILE A 95 -9.22 -2.03 6.17
N GLU A 96 -9.96 -1.63 7.21
CA GLU A 96 -9.95 -0.28 7.78
C GLU A 96 -8.54 0.11 8.22
N GLN A 97 -7.87 -0.74 9.01
CA GLN A 97 -6.51 -0.50 9.49
C GLN A 97 -5.49 -0.34 8.35
N VAL A 98 -5.64 -1.09 7.27
CA VAL A 98 -4.77 -0.97 6.09
C VAL A 98 -5.06 0.30 5.33
N ALA A 99 -6.33 0.69 5.16
CA ALA A 99 -6.72 1.94 4.53
C ALA A 99 -6.14 3.15 5.30
N GLU A 100 -6.26 3.17 6.63
CA GLU A 100 -5.67 4.20 7.49
C GLU A 100 -4.14 4.29 7.33
N GLN A 101 -3.46 3.14 7.33
CA GLN A 101 -1.99 3.08 7.14
C GLN A 101 -1.57 3.63 5.78
N LEU A 102 -2.30 3.30 4.71
CA LEU A 102 -2.03 3.81 3.38
C LEU A 102 -2.24 5.33 3.29
N MET A 103 -3.28 5.86 3.94
CA MET A 103 -3.53 7.30 4.03
C MET A 103 -2.38 8.03 4.74
N MET A 104 -1.91 7.52 5.88
CA MET A 104 -0.75 8.10 6.59
C MET A 104 0.51 8.12 5.73
N ILE A 105 0.83 7.00 5.04
CA ILE A 105 1.98 6.91 4.14
C ILE A 105 1.88 7.93 3.00
N TYR A 106 0.69 8.11 2.44
CA TYR A 106 0.46 9.10 1.40
C TYR A 106 0.70 10.53 1.90
N GLU A 107 0.19 10.88 3.09
CA GLU A 107 0.43 12.19 3.71
C GLU A 107 1.92 12.43 3.98
N GLU A 108 2.64 11.45 4.51
CA GLU A 108 4.10 11.54 4.72
C GLU A 108 4.86 11.78 3.41
N ASN A 109 4.46 11.09 2.33
CA ASN A 109 5.07 11.28 1.00
C ASN A 109 4.77 12.67 0.40
N LEU A 110 3.58 13.24 0.66
CA LEU A 110 3.24 14.61 0.28
C LEU A 110 4.08 15.64 1.05
N VAL A 111 4.27 15.45 2.36
CA VAL A 111 5.04 16.37 3.21
C VAL A 111 6.54 16.30 2.91
N GLY A 112 7.09 15.11 2.68
CA GLY A 112 8.51 14.92 2.32
C GLY A 112 8.89 15.42 0.91
N SER A 113 7.90 15.70 0.06
CA SER A 113 8.08 16.28 -1.27
C SER A 113 8.12 17.83 -1.28
N ARG A 114 7.94 18.48 -0.12
CA ARG A 114 8.04 19.95 0.06
C ARG A 114 9.45 20.43 0.41
#